data_AF-A0A1S1QSC8-F1
#
_entry.id   AF-A0A1S1QSC8-F1
#
_cell.length_a   1.000
_cell.length_b   1.000
_cell.length_c   1.000
_cell.angle_alpha   90.00
_cell.angle_beta   90.00
_cell.angle_gamma   90.00
#
_symmetry.space_group_name_H-M   'P 1'
#
loop_
_entity.id
_entity.type
_entity.pdbx_description
1 polymer ?
#
loop_
_entity_poly.entity_id
_entity_poly.type
_entity_poly.pdbx_seq_one_letter_code
_entity_poly.pdbx_strand_id
1 'polypeptide(L)' 'MDPDFEWGRLLVAVALLAVMFAVPMIIVARDHRADRRRYGAAAVTAPIRYTADGRRYREGYPPPGDAVES' A
#
# COMPACT_ATOMS: atom_id res chain seq x y z
N MET A 1 38.41 2.08 -17.71
CA MET A 1 37.14 1.83 -17.00
C MET A 1 37.20 0.41 -16.49
N ASP A 2 36.89 0.21 -15.21
CA ASP A 2 36.82 -1.13 -14.60
C ASP A 2 35.39 -1.66 -14.77
N PRO A 3 35.16 -2.65 -15.65
CA PRO A 3 33.82 -3.13 -15.98
C PRO A 3 33.10 -3.72 -14.77
N ASP A 4 33.81 -4.32 -13.81
CA ASP A 4 33.19 -4.93 -12.62
C ASP A 4 32.59 -3.86 -11.68
N PHE A 5 33.27 -2.71 -11.57
CA PHE A 5 32.76 -1.56 -10.82
C PHE A 5 31.49 -0.97 -11.43
N GLU A 6 31.37 -0.96 -12.77
CA GLU A 6 30.20 -0.45 -13.47
C GLU A 6 28.98 -1.36 -13.32
N TRP A 7 29.18 -2.68 -13.40
CA TRP A 7 28.12 -3.65 -13.13
C TRP A 7 27.64 -3.59 -11.68
N GLY A 8 28.56 -3.47 -10.71
CA GLY A 8 28.21 -3.28 -9.30
C GLY A 8 27.34 -2.05 -9.08
N ARG A 9 27.73 -0.90 -9.66
CA ARG A 9 26.95 0.34 -9.56
C ARG A 9 25.58 0.23 -10.24
N LEU A 10 25.51 -0.43 -11.40
CA LEU A 10 24.25 -0.65 -12.11
C LEU A 10 23.29 -1.51 -11.28
N LEU A 11 23.78 -2.61 -10.69
CA LEU A 11 22.96 -3.49 -9.86
C LEU A 11 22.42 -2.76 -8.62
N VAL A 12 23.24 -1.91 -8.00
CA VAL A 12 22.77 -1.05 -6.89
C VAL A 12 21.68 -0.10 -7.35
N ALA A 13 21.86 0.57 -8.49
CA ALA A 13 20.84 1.50 -9.01
C ALA A 13 19.51 0.78 -9.32
N VAL A 14 19.57 -0.40 -9.94
CA VAL A 14 18.39 -1.24 -10.22
C VAL A 14 17.72 -1.71 -8.93
N ALA A 15 18.49 -2.11 -7.92
CA ALA A 15 17.94 -2.52 -6.63
C ALA A 15 17.23 -1.36 -5.92
N LEU A 16 17.85 -0.17 -5.88
CA LEU A 16 17.23 1.03 -5.32
C LEU A 16 15.94 1.40 -6.06
N LEU A 17 15.97 1.35 -7.40
CA LEU A 17 14.80 1.58 -8.23
C LEU A 17 13.69 0.56 -7.91
N ALA A 18 14.03 -0.72 -7.83
CA ALA A 18 13.07 -1.77 -7.49
C ALA A 18 12.44 -1.54 -6.10
N VAL A 19 13.22 -1.14 -5.10
CA VAL A 19 12.73 -0.82 -3.75
C VAL A 19 11.73 0.33 -3.76
N MET A 20 11.97 1.38 -4.56
CA MET A 20 11.05 2.52 -4.70
C MET A 20 9.65 2.09 -5.18
N PHE A 21 9.53 1.00 -5.95
CA PHE A 21 8.24 0.48 -6.40
C PHE A 21 7.69 -0.65 -5.52
N ALA A 22 8.57 -1.53 -5.02
CA ALA A 22 8.17 -2.68 -4.21
C ALA A 22 7.56 -2.25 -2.87
N VAL A 23 8.10 -1.22 -2.22
CA VAL A 23 7.59 -0.77 -0.91
C VAL A 23 6.15 -0.24 -1.01
N PRO A 24 5.82 0.71 -1.91
CA PRO A 24 4.43 1.13 -2.12
C PRO A 24 3.51 -0.02 -2.51
N MET A 25 3.96 -0.91 -3.38
CA MET A 25 3.17 -2.08 -3.81
C MET A 25 2.81 -2.98 -2.62
N ILE A 26 3.78 -3.26 -1.73
CA ILE A 26 3.55 -4.09 -0.54
C ILE A 26 2.52 -3.42 0.39
N ILE A 27 2.62 -2.11 0.59
CA ILE A 27 1.67 -1.35 1.43
C ILE A 27 0.25 -1.48 0.86
N VAL A 28 0.07 -1.20 -0.44
CA VAL A 28 -1.23 -1.32 -1.12
C VAL A 28 -1.76 -2.75 -1.07
N ALA A 29 -0.91 -3.76 -1.28
CA ALA A 29 -1.30 -5.16 -1.24
C ALA A 29 -1.74 -5.60 0.17
N ARG A 30 -1.05 -5.13 1.22
CA ARG A 30 -1.47 -5.38 2.61
C ARG A 30 -2.81 -4.72 2.90
N ASP A 31 -3.03 -3.52 2.38
CA ASP A 31 -4.28 -2.80 2.55
C ASP A 31 -5.46 -3.49 1.89
N HIS A 32 -5.31 -3.84 0.60
CA HIS A 32 -6.30 -4.60 -0.16
C HIS A 32 -6.64 -5.93 0.52
N ARG A 33 -5.64 -6.62 1.09
CA ARG A 33 -5.86 -7.86 1.84
C ARG A 33 -6.64 -7.61 3.14
N ALA A 34 -6.36 -6.53 3.86
CA ALA A 34 -7.08 -6.19 5.09
C ALA A 34 -8.55 -5.83 4.79
N ASP A 35 -8.79 -5.01 3.77
CA ASP A 35 -10.13 -4.61 3.36
C ASP A 35 -10.95 -5.78 2.83
N ARG A 36 -10.33 -6.65 2.00
CA ARG A 36 -10.98 -7.86 1.52
C ARG A 36 -11.38 -8.81 2.66
N ARG A 37 -10.53 -8.93 3.69
CA ARG A 37 -10.83 -9.74 4.88
C ARG A 37 -11.96 -9.15 5.72
N ARG A 38 -12.04 -7.81 5.82
CA ARG A 38 -13.01 -7.12 6.70
C ARG A 38 -14.37 -6.90 6.05
N TYR A 39 -14.39 -6.60 4.76
CA TYR A 39 -15.59 -6.11 4.05
C TYR A 39 -15.92 -6.90 2.77
N GLY A 40 -15.10 -7.91 2.42
CA GLY A 40 -15.28 -8.73 1.22
C GLY A 40 -14.68 -8.11 -0.05
N ALA A 41 -14.83 -8.81 -1.17
CA ALA A 41 -14.17 -8.44 -2.44
C ALA A 41 -14.68 -7.13 -3.06
N ALA A 42 -15.93 -6.76 -2.80
CA ALA A 42 -16.54 -5.53 -3.34
C ALA A 42 -15.95 -4.26 -2.71
N ALA A 43 -15.42 -4.35 -1.49
CA ALA A 43 -14.82 -3.19 -0.82
C ALA A 43 -13.54 -2.72 -1.50
N VAL A 44 -12.86 -3.63 -2.18
CA VAL A 44 -11.55 -3.37 -2.80
C VAL A 44 -11.65 -2.36 -3.95
N THR A 45 -12.83 -2.25 -4.57
CA THR A 45 -13.13 -1.29 -5.65
C THR A 45 -13.72 0.02 -5.16
N ALA A 46 -14.11 0.11 -3.88
CA ALA A 46 -14.67 1.34 -3.32
C ALA A 46 -13.57 2.39 -3.09
N PRO A 47 -13.83 3.67 -3.39
CA PRO A 47 -12.84 4.73 -3.22
C PRO A 47 -12.46 4.89 -1.74
N ILE A 48 -11.16 5.12 -1.51
CA ILE A 48 -10.61 5.43 -0.19
C ILE A 48 -10.73 6.94 0.03
N ARG A 49 -11.32 7.34 1.16
CA ARG A 49 -11.40 8.73 1.61
C ARG A 49 -10.65 8.90 2.92
N TYR A 50 -10.28 10.13 3.23
CA TYR A 50 -9.61 10.50 4.46
C TYR A 50 -10.51 11.43 5.28
N THR A 51 -10.59 11.20 6.58
CA THR A 51 -11.23 12.14 7.52
C THR A 51 -10.35 13.36 7.73
N ALA A 52 -10.89 14.40 8.37
CA ALA A 52 -10.12 15.58 8.77
C ALA A 52 -8.93 15.23 9.67
N ASP A 53 -9.04 14.17 10.48
CA ASP A 53 -7.98 13.65 11.34
C ASP A 53 -6.95 12.78 10.58
N GLY A 54 -7.05 12.69 9.26
CA GLY A 54 -6.18 11.88 8.41
C GLY A 54 -6.44 10.36 8.50
N ARG A 55 -7.53 9.94 9.15
CA ARG A 55 -7.90 8.51 9.19
C ARG A 55 -8.52 8.11 7.86
N ARG A 56 -8.08 6.97 7.32
CA ARG A 56 -8.64 6.41 6.09
C ARG A 56 -9.91 5.62 6.35
N TYR A 57 -10.88 5.73 5.45
CA TYR A 57 -12.08 4.89 5.41
C TYR A 57 -12.45 4.60 3.95
N ARG A 58 -13.19 3.52 3.71
CA ARG A 58 -13.76 3.25 2.38
C ARG A 58 -15.17 3.79 2.31
N GLU A 59 -15.47 4.53 1.26
CA GLU A 59 -16.81 5.06 1.06
C GLU A 59 -17.84 3.92 0.98
N GLY A 60 -18.92 4.03 1.75
CA GLY A 60 -19.93 2.97 1.87
C GLY A 60 -19.58 1.83 2.83
N TYR A 61 -18.44 1.87 3.52
CA TYR A 61 -18.04 0.88 4.52
C TYR A 61 -17.77 1.53 5.88
N PRO A 62 -18.11 0.86 6.99
CA PRO A 62 -17.91 1.43 8.32
C PRO A 62 -16.41 1.65 8.56
N PRO A 63 -16.01 2.83 9.06
CA PRO A 63 -14.61 3.16 9.25
C PRO A 63 -13.92 2.19 10.21
N PRO A 64 -12.63 1.91 9.99
CA PRO A 64 -11.90 0.96 10.82
C PRO A 64 -11.65 1.55 12.22
N GLY A 65 -12.50 1.19 13.18
CA GLY A 65 -12.34 1.59 14.59
C GLY A 65 -13.65 1.96 15.28
N ASP A 66 -14.67 2.35 14.51
CA ASP A 66 -15.99 2.71 15.04
C ASP A 66 -16.86 1.47 15.14
N ALA A 67 -16.33 0.42 15.77
CA ALA A 67 -17.18 -0.62 16.33
C ALA A 67 -17.99 0.02 17.45
N VAL A 68 -19.11 0.63 17.05
CA VAL A 68 -20.35 0.79 17.80
C VAL A 68 -20.11 1.08 19.29
N GLU A 69 -20.07 2.36 19.65
CA GLU A 69 -20.65 2.75 20.95
C GLU A 69 -22.12 2.33 20.91
N SER A 70 -22.44 1.23 21.58
CA SER A 70 -23.80 0.84 21.98
C SER A 70 -23.99 1.16 23.44
#